data_AF-A0A523RKH6-F1
#
_entry.id   AF-A0A523RKH6-F1
#
_cell.length_a   1.000
_cell.length_b   1.000
_cell.length_c   1.000
_cell.angle_alpha   90.00
_cell.angle_beta   90.00
_cell.angle_gamma   90.00
#
_symmetry.space_group_name_H-M   'P 1'
#
loop_
_entity.id
_entity.type
_entity.pdbx_description
1 polymer ?
#
loop_
_entity_poly.entity_id
_entity_poly.type
_entity_poly.pdbx_seq_one_letter_code
_entity_poly.pdbx_strand_id
1 'polypeptide(L)'
;MNSTILEKIDDLLKKANFETFMLDNFCNKKNKFCFDLLVKKNDLIFSVKVFTNIDNISAEIVNDIKSLSTLLKSKPILIGIKNRYNELEDNTIYIREGLPFITLTTLENIIEKGLYPYILARRGGGIMFLNGNIMKFIREKQEISRKELSELLGVTKRTVCAYENESMRPSEKIAKKLSNILENKDLFRKINLFEWNFKFEIDWKEPQQYVARNPFETHLQAVLDDIGVCSYWYKNSPIPFKLSLYSKVSDDNKERNVYPLFSGVSEEDKKINERSLSCLNMFNKLFHVNSLFIINNNIKIPDSLRKIKVPIVKIRNLEKIADEEEFIDLVQESGI
;
A
#
# COMPACT_ATOMS: atom_id res chain seq x y z
N MET A 1 21.01 -1.58 10.25
CA MET A 1 20.55 -2.70 9.40
C MET A 1 19.40 -2.28 8.49
N ASN A 2 18.31 -1.69 8.99
CA ASN A 2 17.21 -1.29 8.09
C ASN A 2 17.57 -0.07 7.20
N SER A 3 18.39 0.87 7.69
CA SER A 3 18.88 2.02 6.90
C SER A 3 19.61 1.58 5.62
N THR A 4 20.56 0.64 5.75
CA THR A 4 21.31 0.08 4.62
C THR A 4 20.44 -0.69 3.62
N ILE A 5 19.31 -1.25 4.05
CA ILE A 5 18.38 -1.94 3.15
C ILE A 5 17.53 -0.91 2.39
N LEU A 6 17.04 0.12 3.08
CA LEU A 6 16.28 1.20 2.44
C LEU A 6 17.13 1.95 1.41
N GLU A 7 18.40 2.23 1.71
CA GLU A 7 19.33 2.85 0.76
C GLU A 7 19.48 2.00 -0.52
N LYS A 8 19.68 0.69 -0.36
CA LYS A 8 19.74 -0.23 -1.51
C LYS A 8 18.46 -0.25 -2.32
N ILE A 9 17.30 -0.24 -1.65
CA ILE A 9 15.99 -0.21 -2.30
C ILE A 9 15.82 1.10 -3.09
N ASP A 10 16.18 2.23 -2.49
CA ASP A 10 16.11 3.55 -3.14
C ASP A 10 17.01 3.60 -4.38
N ASP A 11 18.27 3.17 -4.27
CA ASP A 11 19.21 3.12 -5.38
C ASP A 11 18.73 2.19 -6.52
N LEU A 12 18.21 1.01 -6.17
CA LEU A 12 17.65 0.05 -7.12
C LEU A 12 16.47 0.66 -7.89
N LEU A 13 15.54 1.31 -7.17
CA LEU A 13 14.36 1.92 -7.77
C LEU A 13 14.72 3.12 -8.66
N LYS A 14 15.65 3.98 -8.22
CA LYS A 14 16.17 5.08 -9.03
C LYS A 14 16.82 4.61 -10.33
N LYS A 15 17.66 3.56 -10.26
CA LYS A 15 18.27 2.94 -11.47
C LYS A 15 17.23 2.42 -12.45
N ALA A 16 16.07 2.01 -11.95
CA ALA A 16 14.95 1.54 -12.76
C ALA A 16 13.97 2.64 -13.19
N ASN A 17 14.40 3.90 -13.10
CA ASN A 17 13.65 5.11 -13.45
C ASN A 17 12.35 5.29 -12.64
N PHE A 18 12.35 4.87 -11.38
CA PHE A 18 11.32 5.29 -10.43
C PHE A 18 11.72 6.61 -9.79
N GLU A 19 10.77 7.53 -9.67
CA GLU A 19 10.91 8.70 -8.82
C GLU A 19 10.67 8.28 -7.37
N THR A 20 11.64 8.53 -6.49
CA THR A 20 11.57 8.12 -5.09
C THR A 20 11.42 9.33 -4.17
N PHE A 21 10.54 9.19 -3.18
CA PHE A 21 10.21 10.25 -2.24
C PHE A 21 10.31 9.73 -0.81
N MET A 22 11.20 10.35 -0.06
CA MET A 22 11.60 9.99 1.29
C MET A 22 11.27 11.13 2.24
N LEU A 23 10.89 10.79 3.48
CA LEU A 23 10.58 11.80 4.51
C LEU A 23 11.79 12.20 5.36
N ASP A 24 12.67 11.25 5.65
CA ASP A 24 13.89 11.45 6.43
C ASP A 24 15.06 10.86 5.63
N ASN A 25 16.26 11.47 5.70
CA ASN A 25 17.49 10.98 5.05
C ASN A 25 18.02 9.70 5.73
N PHE A 26 17.34 8.56 5.53
CA PHE A 26 17.68 7.22 6.05
C PHE A 26 18.00 7.16 7.56
N CYS A 27 17.54 8.16 8.32
CA CYS A 27 17.92 8.34 9.72
C CYS A 27 17.51 7.12 10.56
N ASN A 28 18.39 6.66 11.46
CA ASN A 28 18.21 5.49 12.33
C ASN A 28 16.97 5.53 13.27
N LYS A 29 16.17 6.59 13.24
CA LYS A 29 14.88 6.61 13.94
C LYS A 29 13.91 5.77 13.13
N LYS A 30 13.46 4.63 13.67
CA LYS A 30 12.38 3.82 13.08
C LYS A 30 11.27 4.77 12.63
N ASN A 31 11.07 4.87 11.32
CA ASN A 31 9.95 5.62 10.79
C ASN A 31 8.70 4.93 11.32
N LYS A 32 7.93 5.65 12.14
CA LYS A 32 6.70 5.12 12.70
C LYS A 32 5.63 5.01 11.63
N PHE A 33 5.81 5.57 10.43
CA PHE A 33 4.76 5.59 9.42
C PHE A 33 4.47 4.22 8.81
N CYS A 34 3.30 4.04 8.18
CA CYS A 34 2.90 2.81 7.48
C CYS A 34 3.60 2.62 6.13
N PHE A 35 4.55 3.50 5.79
CA PHE A 35 5.49 3.35 4.68
C PHE A 35 6.85 3.94 5.09
N ASP A 36 7.91 3.49 4.42
CA ASP A 36 9.26 4.02 4.57
C ASP A 36 9.66 4.89 3.36
N LEU A 37 9.18 4.52 2.17
CA LEU A 37 9.44 5.21 0.91
C LEU A 37 8.16 5.22 0.05
N LEU A 38 7.90 6.32 -0.66
CA LEU A 38 6.92 6.34 -1.74
C LEU A 38 7.64 6.41 -3.07
N VAL A 39 7.16 5.66 -4.06
CA VAL A 39 7.75 5.67 -5.39
C VAL A 39 6.70 5.78 -6.48
N LYS A 40 7.03 6.54 -7.52
CA LYS A 40 6.20 6.75 -8.70
C LYS A 40 6.93 6.25 -9.94
N LYS A 41 6.19 5.58 -10.82
CA LYS A 41 6.63 5.23 -12.16
C LYS A 41 5.47 5.39 -13.12
N ASN A 42 5.57 6.38 -13.99
CA ASN A 42 4.46 6.84 -14.81
C ASN A 42 3.26 7.20 -13.89
N ASP A 43 2.07 6.65 -14.17
CA ASP A 43 0.86 6.85 -13.37
C ASP A 43 0.71 5.86 -12.20
N LEU A 44 1.67 4.92 -12.05
CA LEU A 44 1.64 3.93 -10.98
C LEU A 44 2.42 4.44 -9.78
N ILE A 45 1.80 4.33 -8.61
CA ILE A 45 2.39 4.74 -7.34
C ILE A 45 2.45 3.54 -6.40
N PHE A 46 3.58 3.39 -5.73
CA PHE A 46 3.82 2.32 -4.78
C PHE A 46 4.25 2.87 -3.43
N SER A 47 3.75 2.26 -2.35
CA SER A 47 4.22 2.49 -1.00
C SER A 47 5.14 1.34 -0.59
N VAL A 48 6.39 1.65 -0.23
CA VAL A 48 7.39 0.66 0.13
C VAL A 48 7.57 0.66 1.65
N LYS A 49 7.57 -0.54 2.24
CA LYS A 49 7.87 -0.71 3.67
C LYS A 49 8.71 -1.94 3.94
N VAL A 50 9.70 -1.81 4.84
CA VAL A 50 10.62 -2.88 5.23
C VAL A 50 10.27 -3.40 6.62
N PHE A 51 10.13 -4.72 6.72
CA PHE A 51 9.86 -5.45 7.95
C PHE A 51 11.01 -6.39 8.27
N THR A 52 11.60 -6.21 9.46
CA THR A 52 12.61 -7.15 9.96
C THR A 52 12.00 -8.53 10.19
N ASN A 53 10.79 -8.60 10.77
CA ASN A 53 10.04 -9.85 10.90
C ASN A 53 8.62 -9.66 10.39
N ILE A 54 8.22 -10.40 9.36
CA ILE A 54 6.89 -10.30 8.75
C ILE A 54 5.78 -10.87 9.65
N ASP A 55 6.11 -11.71 10.63
CA ASP A 55 5.14 -12.26 11.59
C ASP A 55 4.84 -11.30 12.75
N ASN A 56 5.59 -10.20 12.87
CA ASN A 56 5.39 -9.17 13.90
C ASN A 56 4.48 -8.03 13.45
N ILE A 57 3.81 -8.15 12.30
CA ILE A 57 2.91 -7.11 11.81
C ILE A 57 1.62 -7.08 12.65
N SER A 58 1.28 -5.90 13.17
CA SER A 58 0.02 -5.71 13.92
C SER A 58 -1.15 -5.48 12.97
N ALA A 59 -2.37 -5.82 13.42
CA ALA A 59 -3.59 -5.55 12.67
C ALA A 59 -3.77 -4.06 12.37
N GLU A 60 -3.34 -3.18 13.28
CA GLU A 60 -3.31 -1.73 13.08
C GLU A 60 -2.49 -1.36 11.84
N ILE A 61 -1.20 -1.74 11.79
CA ILE A 61 -0.32 -1.44 10.65
C ILE A 61 -0.88 -2.00 9.35
N VAL A 62 -1.48 -3.20 9.37
CA VAL A 62 -2.13 -3.79 8.19
C VAL A 62 -3.26 -2.89 7.71
N ASN A 63 -4.14 -2.47 8.61
CA ASN A 63 -5.27 -1.61 8.28
C ASN A 63 -4.78 -0.25 7.77
N ASP A 64 -3.73 0.31 8.35
CA ASP A 64 -3.15 1.58 7.88
C ASP A 64 -2.54 1.47 6.48
N ILE A 65 -1.83 0.38 6.18
CA ILE A 65 -1.30 0.12 4.84
C ILE A 65 -2.44 0.00 3.84
N LYS A 66 -3.49 -0.76 4.16
CA LYS A 66 -4.68 -0.94 3.30
C LYS A 66 -5.41 0.38 3.07
N SER A 67 -5.58 1.17 4.14
CA SER A 67 -6.24 2.46 4.11
C SER A 67 -5.47 3.43 3.24
N LEU A 68 -4.16 3.57 3.49
CA LEU A 68 -3.28 4.42 2.70
C LEU A 68 -3.25 4.00 1.22
N SER A 69 -3.18 2.69 0.95
CA SER A 69 -3.19 2.15 -0.42
C SER A 69 -4.45 2.54 -1.17
N THR A 70 -5.62 2.48 -0.52
CA THR A 70 -6.90 2.84 -1.13
C THR A 70 -7.04 4.36 -1.33
N LEU A 71 -6.72 5.14 -0.29
CA LEU A 71 -6.78 6.61 -0.31
C LEU A 71 -5.92 7.21 -1.42
N LEU A 72 -4.72 6.66 -1.56
CA LEU A 72 -3.71 7.15 -2.49
C LEU A 72 -3.74 6.42 -3.83
N LYS A 73 -4.66 5.45 -4.02
CA LYS A 73 -4.65 4.52 -5.16
C LYS A 73 -3.25 3.91 -5.41
N SER A 74 -2.50 3.68 -4.33
CA SER A 74 -1.13 3.17 -4.37
C SER A 74 -1.11 1.66 -4.10
N LYS A 75 -0.07 0.98 -4.60
CA LYS A 75 0.14 -0.45 -4.36
C LYS A 75 1.25 -0.67 -3.33
N PRO A 76 1.04 -1.49 -2.29
CA PRO A 76 2.09 -1.75 -1.30
C PRO A 76 3.14 -2.72 -1.85
N ILE A 77 4.42 -2.36 -1.72
CA ILE A 77 5.58 -3.23 -1.90
C ILE A 77 6.19 -3.47 -0.52
N LEU A 78 5.92 -4.63 0.06
CA LEU A 78 6.39 -4.95 1.40
C LEU A 78 7.61 -5.87 1.33
N ILE A 79 8.72 -5.41 1.91
CA ILE A 79 9.97 -6.13 1.94
C ILE A 79 10.15 -6.78 3.31
N GLY A 80 10.36 -8.09 3.34
CA GLY A 80 10.62 -8.86 4.55
C GLY A 80 12.04 -9.39 4.59
N ILE A 81 12.64 -9.45 5.79
CA ILE A 81 13.96 -10.09 5.99
C ILE A 81 13.79 -11.53 6.48
N LYS A 82 13.00 -11.72 7.54
CA LYS A 82 12.74 -13.04 8.12
C LYS A 82 11.30 -13.20 8.56
N ASN A 83 10.95 -14.44 8.87
CA ASN A 83 9.80 -14.80 9.68
C ASN A 83 10.27 -15.21 11.09
N ARG A 84 9.38 -15.78 11.91
CA ARG A 84 9.70 -16.24 13.27
C ARG A 84 10.82 -17.29 13.33
N TYR A 85 10.96 -18.09 12.28
CA TYR A 85 11.80 -19.29 12.27
C TYR A 85 13.06 -19.10 11.43
N ASN A 86 12.92 -18.58 10.21
CA ASN A 86 13.96 -18.54 9.20
C ASN A 86 13.97 -17.19 8.46
N GLU A 87 15.08 -16.93 7.76
CA GLU A 87 15.11 -15.90 6.71
C GLU A 87 14.10 -16.24 5.61
N LEU A 88 13.59 -15.21 4.94
CA LEU A 88 12.69 -15.40 3.81
C LEU A 88 13.48 -15.89 2.60
N GLU A 89 12.89 -16.83 1.87
CA GLU A 89 13.47 -17.37 0.64
C GLU A 89 13.23 -16.42 -0.53
N ASP A 90 14.23 -16.30 -1.38
CA ASP A 90 14.13 -15.51 -2.61
C ASP A 90 13.18 -16.16 -3.63
N ASN A 91 12.59 -15.34 -4.50
CA ASN A 91 11.62 -15.73 -5.52
C ASN A 91 10.32 -16.35 -4.95
N THR A 92 10.01 -16.04 -3.68
CA THR A 92 8.80 -16.47 -2.97
C THR A 92 8.03 -15.26 -2.45
N ILE A 93 6.71 -15.29 -2.62
CA ILE A 93 5.79 -14.30 -2.04
C ILE A 93 5.19 -14.86 -0.76
N TYR A 94 5.44 -14.22 0.37
CA TYR A 94 4.84 -14.59 1.65
C TYR A 94 3.58 -13.78 1.91
N ILE A 95 2.45 -14.44 2.18
CA ILE A 95 1.21 -13.74 2.56
C ILE A 95 1.07 -13.71 4.08
N ARG A 96 0.86 -12.51 4.65
CA ARG A 96 0.48 -12.29 6.06
C ARG A 96 -0.61 -11.24 6.13
N GLU A 97 -1.68 -11.53 6.87
CA GLU A 97 -2.84 -10.63 7.04
C GLU A 97 -3.42 -10.08 5.71
N GLY A 98 -3.32 -10.89 4.65
CA GLY A 98 -3.75 -10.54 3.29
C GLY A 98 -2.76 -9.68 2.49
N LEU A 99 -1.61 -9.34 3.04
CA LEU A 99 -0.57 -8.54 2.40
C LEU A 99 0.60 -9.43 1.90
N PRO A 100 1.13 -9.18 0.69
CA PRO A 100 2.27 -9.89 0.13
C PRO A 100 3.60 -9.26 0.54
N PHE A 101 4.52 -10.11 0.95
CA PHE A 101 5.89 -9.77 1.32
C PHE A 101 6.86 -10.51 0.41
N ILE A 102 7.93 -9.83 0.00
CA ILE A 102 9.04 -10.41 -0.75
C ILE A 102 10.39 -10.02 -0.14
N THR A 103 11.46 -10.68 -0.55
CA THR A 103 12.82 -10.28 -0.18
C THR A 103 13.34 -9.13 -1.04
N LEU A 104 14.41 -8.46 -0.59
CA LEU A 104 15.14 -7.49 -1.40
C LEU A 104 15.66 -8.13 -2.69
N THR A 105 16.27 -9.31 -2.62
CA THR A 105 16.76 -10.04 -3.80
C THR A 105 15.65 -10.33 -4.80
N THR A 106 14.44 -10.64 -4.31
CA THR A 106 13.27 -10.85 -5.17
C THR A 106 12.88 -9.55 -5.88
N LEU A 107 12.91 -8.41 -5.18
CA LEU A 107 12.65 -7.10 -5.79
C LEU A 107 13.71 -6.78 -6.86
N GLU A 108 15.00 -7.01 -6.56
CA GLU A 108 16.13 -6.86 -7.50
C GLU A 108 15.91 -7.72 -8.76
N ASN A 109 15.57 -8.99 -8.58
CA ASN A 109 15.29 -9.90 -9.70
C ASN A 109 14.11 -9.44 -10.57
N ILE A 110 13.05 -8.90 -9.95
CA ILE A 110 11.90 -8.38 -10.70
C ILE A 110 12.33 -7.14 -11.51
N ILE A 111 13.01 -6.20 -10.87
CA ILE A 111 13.32 -4.90 -11.45
C ILE A 111 14.40 -4.99 -12.53
N GLU A 112 15.50 -5.69 -12.24
CA GLU A 112 16.67 -5.73 -13.13
C GLU A 112 16.55 -6.80 -14.23
N LYS A 113 15.90 -7.94 -13.91
CA LYS A 113 15.89 -9.13 -14.77
C LYS A 113 14.51 -9.50 -15.30
N GLY A 114 13.43 -8.84 -14.84
CA GLY A 114 12.06 -9.24 -15.16
C GLY A 114 11.70 -10.64 -14.65
N LEU A 115 12.40 -11.13 -13.62
CA LEU A 115 12.20 -12.46 -13.06
C LEU A 115 11.20 -12.40 -11.91
N TYR A 116 9.97 -12.77 -12.21
CA TYR A 116 8.86 -12.77 -11.26
C TYR A 116 8.78 -14.08 -10.46
N PRO A 117 8.42 -14.01 -9.16
CA PRO A 117 8.28 -15.18 -8.29
C PRO A 117 7.14 -16.12 -8.75
N TYR A 118 7.26 -17.40 -8.42
CA TYR A 118 6.28 -18.45 -8.76
C TYR A 118 5.69 -19.15 -7.53
N ILE A 119 6.28 -18.93 -6.34
CA ILE A 119 5.85 -19.51 -5.08
C ILE A 119 5.02 -18.50 -4.30
N LEU A 120 3.87 -18.93 -3.80
CA LEU A 120 3.07 -18.21 -2.82
C LEU A 120 3.07 -18.99 -1.49
N ALA A 121 3.75 -18.48 -0.48
CA ALA A 121 3.87 -19.08 0.84
C ALA A 121 2.78 -18.56 1.80
N ARG A 122 2.03 -19.50 2.39
CA ARG A 122 1.04 -19.27 3.45
C ARG A 122 1.35 -20.13 4.68
N ARG A 123 0.53 -20.00 5.75
CA ARG A 123 0.54 -20.98 6.85
C ARG A 123 0.25 -22.37 6.26
N GLY A 124 1.21 -23.29 6.34
CA GLY A 124 1.13 -24.64 5.73
C GLY A 124 2.05 -24.89 4.52
N GLY A 125 2.83 -23.89 4.07
CA GLY A 125 3.87 -24.05 3.05
C GLY A 125 3.64 -23.25 1.77
N GLY A 126 4.58 -23.40 0.82
CA GLY A 126 4.53 -22.79 -0.51
C GLY A 126 3.63 -23.55 -1.47
N ILE A 127 2.76 -22.82 -2.17
CA ILE A 127 2.00 -23.33 -3.32
C ILE A 127 2.46 -22.62 -4.60
N MET A 128 2.29 -23.27 -5.74
CA MET A 128 2.61 -22.69 -7.06
C MET A 128 1.37 -22.64 -7.93
N PHE A 129 1.20 -21.52 -8.65
CA PHE A 129 0.15 -21.41 -9.65
C PHE A 129 0.62 -22.04 -10.95
N LEU A 130 -0.25 -22.80 -11.61
CA LEU A 130 0.03 -23.39 -12.90
C LEU A 130 -1.13 -23.14 -13.87
N ASN A 131 -0.81 -23.20 -15.15
CA ASN A 131 -1.77 -23.25 -16.23
C ASN A 131 -2.17 -24.71 -16.47
N GLY A 132 -3.40 -25.03 -16.09
CA GLY A 132 -3.89 -26.40 -16.13
C GLY A 132 -4.07 -26.92 -17.56
N ASN A 133 -4.40 -26.03 -18.50
CA ASN A 133 -4.48 -26.37 -19.93
C ASN A 133 -3.12 -26.70 -20.52
N ILE A 134 -2.07 -25.93 -20.17
CA ILE A 134 -0.69 -26.21 -20.58
C ILE A 134 -0.21 -27.54 -19.98
N MET A 135 -0.46 -27.76 -18.69
CA MET A 135 -0.14 -29.02 -18.02
C MET A 135 -0.80 -30.22 -18.73
N LYS A 136 -2.10 -30.11 -19.04
CA LYS A 136 -2.85 -31.14 -19.76
C LYS A 136 -2.26 -31.40 -21.14
N PHE A 137 -1.98 -30.34 -21.90
CA PHE A 137 -1.40 -30.43 -23.24
C PHE A 137 -0.04 -31.13 -23.24
N ILE A 138 0.87 -30.75 -22.34
CA ILE A 138 2.21 -31.36 -22.24
C ILE A 138 2.08 -32.84 -21.86
N ARG A 139 1.25 -33.15 -20.86
CA ARG A 139 1.00 -34.53 -20.43
C ARG A 139 0.49 -35.39 -21.59
N GLU A 140 -0.50 -34.90 -22.35
CA GLU A 140 -1.07 -35.64 -23.48
C GLU A 140 -0.10 -35.77 -24.64
N LYS A 141 0.73 -34.75 -24.89
CA LYS A 141 1.81 -34.81 -25.88
C LYS A 141 2.89 -35.85 -25.54
N GLN A 142 3.10 -36.10 -24.24
CA GLN A 142 4.01 -37.14 -23.75
C GLN A 142 3.32 -38.50 -23.56
N GLU A 143 2.06 -38.65 -23.97
CA GLU A 143 1.25 -39.87 -23.85
C GLU A 143 1.07 -40.37 -22.40
N ILE A 144 1.30 -39.51 -21.41
CA ILE A 144 1.18 -39.86 -19.99
C ILE A 144 -0.29 -39.83 -19.58
N SER A 145 -0.80 -40.90 -18.98
CA SER A 145 -2.17 -40.90 -18.46
C SER A 145 -2.28 -40.10 -17.14
N ARG A 146 -3.48 -39.58 -16.80
CA ARG A 146 -3.69 -38.96 -15.48
C ARG A 146 -3.41 -39.91 -14.31
N LYS A 147 -3.64 -41.22 -14.51
CA LYS A 147 -3.38 -42.25 -13.49
C LYS A 147 -1.88 -42.39 -13.28
N GLU A 148 -1.14 -42.57 -14.36
CA GLU A 148 0.32 -42.67 -14.35
C GLU A 148 0.99 -41.43 -13.76
N LEU A 149 0.58 -40.22 -14.20
CA LEU A 149 1.11 -38.99 -13.61
C LEU A 149 0.80 -38.90 -12.11
N SER A 150 -0.37 -39.37 -11.68
CA SER A 150 -0.73 -39.37 -10.25
C SER A 150 0.15 -40.31 -9.43
N GLU A 151 0.49 -41.48 -9.98
CA GLU A 151 1.39 -42.44 -9.36
C GLU A 151 2.82 -41.87 -9.25
N LEU A 152 3.34 -41.26 -10.33
CA LEU A 152 4.67 -40.62 -10.34
C LEU A 152 4.77 -39.45 -9.34
N LEU A 153 3.71 -38.67 -9.19
CA LEU A 153 3.67 -37.55 -8.24
C LEU A 153 3.46 -38.01 -6.80
N GLY A 154 2.88 -39.19 -6.59
CA GLY A 154 2.42 -39.68 -5.28
C GLY A 154 1.16 -38.95 -4.81
N VAL A 155 0.24 -38.66 -5.73
CA VAL A 155 -1.05 -37.99 -5.44
C VAL A 155 -2.19 -38.79 -6.07
N THR A 156 -3.44 -38.38 -5.82
CA THR A 156 -4.59 -39.08 -6.44
C THR A 156 -4.82 -38.63 -7.88
N LYS A 157 -5.41 -39.49 -8.72
CA LYS A 157 -5.89 -39.10 -10.06
C LYS A 157 -6.82 -37.89 -10.03
N ARG A 158 -7.65 -37.77 -8.98
CA ARG A 158 -8.52 -36.60 -8.75
C ARG A 158 -7.72 -35.32 -8.54
N THR A 159 -6.60 -35.39 -7.84
CA THR A 159 -5.68 -34.26 -7.63
C THR A 159 -5.05 -33.80 -8.94
N VAL A 160 -4.61 -34.72 -9.81
CA VAL A 160 -4.11 -34.36 -11.15
C VAL A 160 -5.18 -33.65 -11.98
N CYS A 161 -6.41 -34.17 -11.97
CA CYS A 161 -7.56 -33.52 -12.61
C CYS A 161 -7.81 -32.11 -12.03
N ALA A 162 -7.69 -31.96 -10.71
CA ALA A 162 -7.84 -30.70 -10.00
C ALA A 162 -6.72 -29.68 -10.29
N TYR A 163 -5.53 -30.15 -10.69
CA TYR A 163 -4.47 -29.28 -11.17
C TYR A 163 -4.75 -28.81 -12.60
N GLU A 164 -5.16 -29.73 -13.49
CA GLU A 164 -5.50 -29.41 -14.88
C GLU A 164 -6.72 -28.47 -15.03
N ASN A 165 -7.70 -28.56 -14.13
CA ASN A 165 -8.84 -27.64 -14.11
C ASN A 165 -8.58 -26.39 -13.23
N GLU A 166 -7.38 -26.29 -12.64
CA GLU A 166 -6.95 -25.19 -11.77
C GLU A 166 -7.75 -24.98 -10.48
N SER A 167 -8.58 -25.95 -10.07
CA SER A 167 -9.34 -25.91 -8.83
C SER A 167 -8.49 -26.19 -7.59
N MET A 168 -7.29 -26.75 -7.77
CA MET A 168 -6.32 -27.00 -6.71
C MET A 168 -4.92 -26.56 -7.16
N ARG A 169 -4.08 -26.15 -6.21
CA ARG A 169 -2.70 -25.75 -6.46
C ARG A 169 -1.73 -26.76 -5.84
N PRO A 170 -0.68 -27.19 -6.56
CA PRO A 170 0.33 -28.07 -5.99
C PRO A 170 1.15 -27.34 -4.93
N SER A 171 1.61 -28.08 -3.93
CA SER A 171 2.70 -27.62 -3.07
C SER A 171 3.98 -27.51 -3.88
N GLU A 172 4.92 -26.69 -3.42
CA GLU A 172 6.22 -26.52 -4.07
C GLU A 172 6.94 -27.86 -4.35
N LYS A 173 6.91 -28.78 -3.38
CA LYS A 173 7.49 -30.14 -3.54
C LYS A 173 6.85 -30.90 -4.70
N ILE A 174 5.52 -30.84 -4.84
CA ILE A 174 4.80 -31.51 -5.93
C ILE A 174 5.03 -30.77 -7.25
N ALA A 175 5.05 -29.44 -7.23
CA ALA A 175 5.34 -28.62 -8.40
C ALA A 175 6.74 -28.92 -8.98
N LYS A 176 7.76 -29.04 -8.13
CA LYS A 176 9.12 -29.41 -8.56
C LYS A 176 9.17 -30.80 -9.19
N LYS A 177 8.47 -31.78 -8.60
CA LYS A 177 8.32 -33.11 -9.22
C LYS A 177 7.61 -33.02 -10.58
N LEU A 178 6.54 -32.24 -10.65
CA LEU A 178 5.76 -32.05 -11.87
C LEU A 178 6.60 -31.45 -13.01
N SER A 179 7.40 -30.40 -12.75
CA SER A 179 8.31 -29.85 -13.77
C SER A 179 9.37 -30.84 -14.23
N ASN A 180 9.81 -31.73 -13.35
CA ASN A 180 10.83 -32.72 -13.70
C ASN A 180 10.23 -33.83 -14.56
N ILE A 181 9.04 -34.33 -14.22
CA ILE A 181 8.35 -35.37 -14.98
C ILE A 181 7.95 -34.86 -16.37
N LEU A 182 7.40 -33.64 -16.43
CA LEU A 182 6.94 -33.04 -17.69
C LEU A 182 8.04 -32.29 -18.45
N GLU A 183 9.25 -32.21 -17.88
CA GLU A 183 10.42 -31.48 -18.41
C GLU A 183 10.12 -30.05 -18.87
N ASN A 184 9.20 -29.37 -18.19
CA ASN A 184 8.72 -28.06 -18.57
C ASN A 184 8.44 -27.18 -17.35
N LYS A 185 9.00 -25.97 -17.34
CA LYS A 185 8.80 -24.98 -16.25
C LYS A 185 7.79 -23.90 -16.61
N ASP A 186 7.45 -23.75 -17.89
CA ASP A 186 6.54 -22.71 -18.40
C ASP A 186 5.08 -22.97 -18.06
N LEU A 187 4.76 -24.18 -17.58
CA LEU A 187 3.44 -24.48 -17.03
C LEU A 187 3.14 -23.70 -15.75
N PHE A 188 4.15 -23.18 -15.04
CA PHE A 188 3.94 -22.38 -13.83
C PHE A 188 3.73 -20.90 -14.16
N ARG A 189 2.72 -20.31 -13.51
CA ARG A 189 2.43 -18.87 -13.63
C ARG A 189 3.38 -18.10 -12.74
N LYS A 190 4.04 -17.11 -13.34
CA LYS A 190 4.80 -16.11 -12.61
C LYS A 190 3.85 -15.03 -12.07
N ILE A 191 4.13 -14.50 -10.89
CA ILE A 191 3.27 -13.55 -10.20
C ILE A 191 3.92 -12.17 -10.23
N ASN A 192 3.34 -11.26 -11.02
CA ASN A 192 3.77 -9.87 -11.06
C ASN A 192 3.12 -9.06 -9.93
N LEU A 193 3.93 -8.70 -8.91
CA LEU A 193 3.48 -7.91 -7.76
C LEU A 193 3.09 -6.47 -8.13
N PHE A 194 3.72 -5.88 -9.16
CA PHE A 194 3.43 -4.53 -9.60
C PHE A 194 2.06 -4.44 -10.28
N GLU A 195 1.61 -5.55 -10.88
CA GLU A 195 0.29 -5.69 -11.50
C GLU A 195 -0.76 -6.28 -10.56
N TRP A 196 -0.38 -6.68 -9.34
CA TRP A 196 -1.32 -7.23 -8.38
C TRP A 196 -2.38 -6.18 -8.04
N ASN A 197 -3.65 -6.52 -8.30
CA ASN A 197 -4.79 -5.67 -7.98
C ASN A 197 -5.27 -5.98 -6.56
N PHE A 198 -4.89 -5.12 -5.63
CA PHE A 198 -5.36 -5.18 -4.26
C PHE A 198 -6.80 -4.68 -4.19
N LYS A 199 -7.71 -5.52 -3.69
CA LYS A 199 -9.06 -5.11 -3.31
C LYS A 199 -9.07 -4.94 -1.81
N PHE A 200 -8.89 -3.72 -1.36
CA PHE A 200 -9.03 -3.35 0.04
C PHE A 200 -10.39 -2.68 0.20
N GLU A 201 -11.20 -3.19 1.12
CA GLU A 201 -12.42 -2.51 1.55
C GLU A 201 -12.04 -1.61 2.72
N ILE A 202 -12.25 -0.30 2.58
CA ILE A 202 -12.23 0.61 3.73
C ILE A 202 -13.67 0.66 4.24
N ASP A 203 -13.86 0.28 5.50
CA ASP A 203 -15.08 0.66 6.21
C ASP A 203 -14.98 2.14 6.62
N TRP A 204 -15.61 3.00 5.82
CA TRP A 204 -15.67 4.43 6.08
C TRP A 204 -16.59 4.79 7.25
N LYS A 205 -17.38 3.84 7.76
CA LYS A 205 -18.39 4.06 8.81
C LYS A 205 -17.85 3.78 10.21
N GLU A 206 -16.98 2.78 10.37
CA GLU A 206 -16.58 2.30 11.71
C GLU A 206 -15.59 3.18 12.53
N PRO A 207 -14.69 4.00 11.98
CA PRO A 207 -13.75 4.76 12.82
C PRO A 207 -14.30 6.11 13.31
N GLN A 208 -15.54 6.51 13.02
CA GLN A 208 -16.02 7.86 13.36
C GLN A 208 -16.67 7.98 14.75
N GLN A 209 -17.28 6.91 15.28
CA GLN A 209 -18.20 7.01 16.42
C GLN A 209 -17.54 6.92 17.81
N TYR A 210 -16.31 6.39 17.92
CA TYR A 210 -15.66 6.14 19.22
C TYR A 210 -14.29 6.82 19.40
N VAL A 211 -13.92 7.69 18.46
CA VAL A 211 -12.61 8.34 18.48
C VAL A 211 -12.68 9.53 19.44
N ALA A 212 -12.12 9.38 20.64
CA ALA A 212 -12.02 10.46 21.64
C ALA A 212 -11.34 11.69 21.01
N ARG A 213 -12.11 12.78 20.78
CA ARG A 213 -11.61 14.04 20.22
C ARG A 213 -11.26 15.01 21.35
N ASN A 214 -10.20 15.78 21.15
CA ASN A 214 -9.93 16.92 22.03
C ASN A 214 -10.86 18.10 21.64
N PRO A 215 -10.89 19.19 22.43
CA PRO A 215 -11.78 20.33 22.16
C PRO A 215 -11.60 20.94 20.77
N PHE A 216 -10.36 21.07 20.29
CA PHE A 216 -10.07 21.63 18.97
C PHE A 216 -10.53 20.71 17.83
N GLU A 217 -10.26 19.41 17.94
CA GLU A 217 -10.71 18.42 16.95
C GLU A 217 -12.24 18.31 16.91
N THR A 218 -12.90 18.47 18.06
CA THR A 218 -14.37 18.48 18.16
C THR A 218 -14.95 19.73 17.48
N HIS A 219 -14.35 20.89 17.74
CA HIS A 219 -14.74 22.14 17.07
C HIS A 219 -14.52 22.06 15.56
N LEU A 220 -13.36 21.55 15.12
CA LEU A 220 -13.08 21.36 13.70
C LEU A 220 -14.07 20.39 13.03
N GLN A 221 -14.45 19.31 13.69
CA GLN A 221 -15.48 18.41 13.16
C GLN A 221 -16.81 19.15 12.94
N ALA A 222 -17.26 19.95 13.91
CA ALA A 222 -18.50 20.70 13.79
C ALA A 222 -18.47 21.70 12.63
N VAL A 223 -17.34 22.40 12.45
CA VAL A 223 -17.15 23.31 11.30
C VAL A 223 -17.19 22.55 9.97
N LEU A 224 -16.55 21.38 9.87
CA LEU A 224 -16.59 20.57 8.65
C LEU A 224 -17.99 20.03 8.35
N ASP A 225 -18.72 19.62 9.40
CA ASP A 225 -20.09 19.14 9.27
C ASP A 225 -21.04 20.24 8.78
N ASP A 226 -20.85 21.49 9.25
CA ASP A 226 -21.61 22.68 8.84
C ASP A 226 -21.37 23.06 7.37
N ILE A 227 -20.10 23.03 6.94
CA ILE A 227 -19.69 23.22 5.53
C ILE A 227 -20.27 22.10 4.64
N GLY A 228 -20.56 20.93 5.21
CA GLY A 228 -21.10 19.77 4.50
C GLY A 228 -20.05 18.73 4.06
N VAL A 229 -18.78 18.94 4.39
CA VAL A 229 -17.65 18.06 4.03
C VAL A 229 -17.53 16.88 4.97
N CYS A 230 -17.37 15.67 4.45
CA CYS A 230 -17.11 14.49 5.26
C CYS A 230 -15.64 14.41 5.69
N SER A 231 -15.38 13.81 6.85
CA SER A 231 -14.02 13.65 7.37
C SER A 231 -13.76 12.24 7.92
N TYR A 232 -12.57 11.72 7.69
CA TYR A 232 -12.04 10.50 8.27
C TYR A 232 -10.83 10.84 9.14
N TRP A 233 -10.82 10.41 10.41
CA TRP A 233 -9.76 10.73 11.36
C TRP A 233 -8.81 9.56 11.61
N TYR A 234 -7.50 9.82 11.54
CA TYR A 234 -6.44 8.86 11.82
C TYR A 234 -5.87 9.10 13.23
N LYS A 235 -6.52 8.56 14.27
CA LYS A 235 -6.00 8.61 15.65
C LYS A 235 -5.09 7.43 15.95
N ASN A 236 -3.95 7.69 16.59
CA ASN A 236 -2.93 6.69 16.93
C ASN A 236 -2.41 5.88 15.73
N SER A 237 -2.65 6.37 14.51
CA SER A 237 -2.23 5.70 13.30
C SER A 237 -0.81 6.13 12.91
N PRO A 238 0.01 5.22 12.40
CA PRO A 238 1.24 5.50 11.65
C PRO A 238 1.01 6.21 10.31
N ILE A 239 -0.08 6.96 10.14
CA ILE A 239 -0.30 7.81 8.97
C ILE A 239 0.23 9.22 9.28
N PRO A 240 0.95 9.87 8.35
CA PRO A 240 1.59 11.16 8.59
C PRO A 240 0.64 12.37 8.65
N PHE A 241 -0.65 12.18 8.38
CA PHE A 241 -1.70 13.19 8.45
C PHE A 241 -2.80 12.76 9.42
N LYS A 242 -3.54 13.73 9.96
CA LYS A 242 -4.53 13.50 11.02
C LYS A 242 -5.92 13.20 10.47
N LEU A 243 -6.25 13.72 9.29
CA LEU A 243 -7.56 13.52 8.71
C LEU A 243 -7.54 13.50 7.17
N SER A 244 -8.53 12.85 6.58
CA SER A 244 -8.87 12.92 5.15
C SER A 244 -10.27 13.52 5.01
N LEU A 245 -10.43 14.52 4.15
CA LEU A 245 -11.70 15.16 3.82
C LEU A 245 -12.19 14.65 2.48
N TYR A 246 -13.48 14.43 2.33
CA TYR A 246 -14.07 13.97 1.08
C TYR A 246 -15.51 14.47 0.94
N SER A 247 -16.01 14.55 -0.29
CA SER A 247 -17.39 14.96 -0.52
C SER A 247 -18.36 13.84 -0.23
N LYS A 248 -19.57 14.24 0.19
CA LYS A 248 -20.73 13.37 0.25
C LYS A 248 -21.31 13.07 -1.13
N VAL A 249 -21.01 13.90 -2.13
CA VAL A 249 -21.64 13.84 -3.46
C VAL A 249 -20.87 12.84 -4.33
N SER A 250 -21.40 11.63 -4.47
CA SER A 250 -21.04 10.72 -5.55
C SER A 250 -21.94 10.98 -6.75
N ASP A 251 -21.44 11.65 -7.79
CA ASP A 251 -22.20 11.86 -9.03
C ASP A 251 -21.95 10.68 -9.99
N ASP A 252 -23.01 9.96 -10.35
CA ASP A 252 -22.95 8.70 -11.11
C ASP A 252 -22.59 8.86 -12.60
N ASN A 253 -22.40 10.08 -13.12
CA ASN A 253 -22.12 10.28 -14.55
C ASN A 253 -21.38 11.58 -14.95
N LYS A 254 -20.68 12.25 -14.03
CA LYS A 254 -19.75 13.36 -14.37
C LYS A 254 -18.54 13.32 -13.44
N GLU A 255 -17.36 13.65 -13.95
CA GLU A 255 -16.24 14.11 -13.11
C GLU A 255 -16.69 15.36 -12.34
N ARG A 256 -17.32 15.17 -11.17
CA ARG A 256 -17.41 16.19 -10.13
C ARG A 256 -16.33 15.85 -9.10
N ASN A 257 -15.33 16.72 -9.06
CA ASN A 257 -14.03 16.59 -8.42
C ASN A 257 -14.11 16.70 -6.90
N VAL A 258 -14.45 15.64 -6.17
CA VAL A 258 -13.94 15.54 -4.80
C VAL A 258 -13.45 14.13 -4.49
N TYR A 259 -12.17 14.11 -4.17
CA TYR A 259 -11.29 13.01 -3.83
C TYR A 259 -10.80 13.24 -2.39
N PRO A 260 -10.14 12.27 -1.72
CA PRO A 260 -9.67 12.50 -0.35
C PRO A 260 -8.65 13.63 -0.30
N LEU A 261 -9.02 14.80 0.25
CA LEU A 261 -8.13 15.90 0.62
C LEU A 261 -7.43 15.56 1.94
N PHE A 262 -6.10 15.49 1.95
CA PHE A 262 -5.37 15.15 3.17
C PHE A 262 -5.13 16.38 4.04
N SER A 263 -5.35 16.24 5.34
CA SER A 263 -5.15 17.34 6.27
C SER A 263 -4.39 17.01 7.54
N GLY A 264 -3.47 17.91 7.86
CA GLY A 264 -2.72 17.97 9.10
C GLY A 264 -3.37 18.97 10.05
N VAL A 265 -3.30 18.70 11.35
CA VAL A 265 -3.97 19.52 12.36
C VAL A 265 -3.01 19.85 13.49
N SER A 266 -2.92 21.14 13.86
CA SER A 266 -2.14 21.59 15.02
C SER A 266 -3.02 22.38 16.01
N GLU A 267 -2.96 21.94 17.26
CA GLU A 267 -3.73 22.46 18.40
C GLU A 267 -2.97 23.55 19.16
N GLU A 268 -3.65 24.20 20.10
CA GLU A 268 -3.07 25.16 21.07
C GLU A 268 -1.77 24.63 21.71
N ASP A 269 -0.81 25.54 21.89
CA ASP A 269 0.54 25.31 22.44
C ASP A 269 1.44 24.32 21.68
N LYS A 270 0.96 23.70 20.60
CA LYS A 270 1.78 22.84 19.72
C LYS A 270 2.27 23.63 18.51
N LYS A 271 3.58 23.59 18.30
CA LYS A 271 4.20 24.06 17.04
C LYS A 271 3.66 23.25 15.86
N ILE A 272 3.61 23.89 14.69
CA ILE A 272 3.26 23.21 13.44
C ILE A 272 4.16 21.99 13.26
N ASN A 273 3.55 20.83 13.02
CA ASN A 273 4.29 19.61 12.76
C ASN A 273 4.87 19.63 11.35
N GLU A 274 6.12 20.09 11.23
CA GLU A 274 6.84 20.21 9.96
C GLU A 274 6.94 18.87 9.21
N ARG A 275 7.00 17.74 9.93
CA ARG A 275 7.04 16.41 9.31
C ARG A 275 5.73 16.11 8.61
N SER A 276 4.60 16.28 9.29
CA SER A 276 3.27 16.11 8.68
C SER A 276 3.09 17.05 7.49
N LEU A 277 3.52 18.30 7.60
CA LEU A 277 3.44 19.28 6.51
C LEU A 277 4.31 18.87 5.30
N SER A 278 5.53 18.38 5.55
CA SER A 278 6.41 17.84 4.49
C SER A 278 5.77 16.63 3.80
N CYS A 279 5.11 15.74 4.57
CA CYS A 279 4.38 14.61 4.02
C CYS A 279 3.23 15.05 3.12
N LEU A 280 2.41 16.02 3.56
CA LEU A 280 1.32 16.56 2.74
C LEU A 280 1.83 17.17 1.44
N ASN A 281 2.94 17.91 1.48
CA ASN A 281 3.56 18.47 0.28
C ASN A 281 4.06 17.37 -0.68
N MET A 282 4.63 16.30 -0.12
CA MET A 282 5.01 15.12 -0.90
C MET A 282 3.79 14.45 -1.53
N PHE A 283 2.68 14.32 -0.81
CA PHE A 283 1.44 13.75 -1.35
C PHE A 283 0.84 14.62 -2.46
N ASN A 284 0.82 15.94 -2.30
CA ASN A 284 0.37 16.88 -3.33
C ASN A 284 1.09 16.66 -4.67
N LYS A 285 2.42 16.54 -4.60
CA LYS A 285 3.26 16.34 -5.79
C LYS A 285 3.08 14.98 -6.43
N LEU A 286 2.91 13.94 -5.62
CA LEU A 286 2.87 12.56 -6.09
C LEU A 286 1.52 12.17 -6.68
N PHE A 287 0.45 12.48 -5.93
CA PHE A 287 -0.89 11.94 -6.17
C PHE A 287 -1.79 12.94 -6.89
N HIS A 288 -1.34 14.17 -7.12
CA HIS A 288 -2.19 15.27 -7.61
C HIS A 288 -3.44 15.46 -6.76
N VAL A 289 -3.31 15.14 -5.47
CA VAL A 289 -4.34 15.30 -4.46
C VAL A 289 -4.09 16.64 -3.77
N ASN A 290 -5.11 17.45 -3.58
CA ASN A 290 -5.00 18.62 -2.71
C ASN A 290 -4.70 18.19 -1.26
N SER A 291 -3.90 18.99 -0.57
CA SER A 291 -3.65 18.86 0.88
C SER A 291 -3.82 20.21 1.55
N LEU A 292 -4.25 20.20 2.80
CA LEU A 292 -4.50 21.39 3.61
C LEU A 292 -3.88 21.19 4.99
N PHE A 293 -3.37 22.24 5.62
CA PHE A 293 -2.92 22.15 7.02
C PHE A 293 -3.73 23.11 7.89
N ILE A 294 -4.54 22.56 8.78
CA ILE A 294 -5.47 23.32 9.62
C ILE A 294 -4.82 23.60 10.98
N ILE A 295 -4.83 24.86 11.38
CA ILE A 295 -4.24 25.30 12.64
C ILE A 295 -5.25 26.04 13.51
N ASN A 296 -5.07 25.94 14.82
CA ASN A 296 -5.78 26.81 15.76
C ASN A 296 -5.36 28.29 15.51
N ASN A 297 -6.30 29.20 15.76
CA ASN A 297 -6.16 30.65 15.55
C ASN A 297 -4.95 31.26 16.26
N ASN A 298 -4.57 30.70 17.41
CA ASN A 298 -3.48 31.19 18.26
C ASN A 298 -2.08 30.82 17.75
N ILE A 299 -1.98 29.92 16.77
CA ILE A 299 -0.69 29.48 16.22
C ILE A 299 -0.14 30.54 15.25
N LYS A 300 1.14 30.89 15.42
CA LYS A 300 1.90 31.73 14.49
C LYS A 300 2.49 30.86 13.38
N ILE A 301 2.39 31.31 12.13
CA ILE A 301 2.95 30.63 10.96
C ILE A 301 4.37 31.18 10.73
N PRO A 302 5.43 30.35 10.88
CA PRO A 302 6.79 30.76 10.56
C PRO A 302 6.94 31.06 9.06
N ASP A 303 7.74 32.07 8.72
CA ASP A 303 7.97 32.46 7.31
C ASP A 303 8.67 31.36 6.50
N SER A 304 9.44 30.49 7.16
CA SER A 304 10.07 29.32 6.53
C SER A 304 9.04 28.34 5.94
N LEU A 305 7.85 28.23 6.54
CA LEU A 305 6.80 27.31 6.11
C LEU A 305 5.95 27.86 4.96
N ARG A 306 6.00 29.17 4.70
CA ARG A 306 5.28 29.79 3.56
C ARG A 306 5.83 29.35 2.20
N LYS A 307 7.04 28.78 2.16
CA LYS A 307 7.64 28.23 0.93
C LYS A 307 7.08 26.85 0.55
N ILE A 308 6.34 26.20 1.46
CA ILE A 308 5.76 24.88 1.22
C ILE A 308 4.42 25.08 0.49
N LYS A 309 4.23 24.38 -0.63
CA LYS A 309 2.99 24.41 -1.44
C LYS A 309 1.85 23.59 -0.81
N VAL A 310 1.61 23.83 0.48
CA VAL A 310 0.46 23.28 1.21
C VAL A 310 -0.18 24.45 1.95
N PRO A 311 -1.44 24.80 1.64
CA PRO A 311 -2.12 25.89 2.32
C PRO A 311 -2.22 25.64 3.83
N ILE A 312 -1.88 26.67 4.62
CA ILE A 312 -1.99 26.64 6.08
C ILE A 312 -3.14 27.56 6.48
N VAL A 313 -4.24 26.98 6.94
CA VAL A 313 -5.50 27.68 7.17
C VAL A 313 -5.87 27.66 8.64
N LYS A 314 -6.23 28.85 9.16
CA LYS A 314 -6.74 28.98 10.52
C LYS A 314 -8.20 28.55 10.57
N ILE A 315 -8.61 27.90 11.65
CA ILE A 315 -10.00 27.43 11.80
C ILE A 315 -11.04 28.54 11.63
N ARG A 316 -10.76 29.79 12.07
CA ARG A 316 -11.64 30.95 11.85
C ARG A 316 -11.91 31.32 10.39
N ASN A 317 -11.04 30.87 9.48
CA ASN A 317 -11.26 31.08 8.05
C ASN A 317 -12.24 30.03 7.52
N LEU A 318 -12.21 28.81 8.07
CA LEU A 318 -13.15 27.75 7.74
C LEU A 318 -14.55 28.05 8.29
N GLU A 319 -14.64 28.67 9.47
CA GLU A 319 -15.91 29.12 10.08
C GLU A 319 -16.70 30.14 9.23
N LYS A 320 -16.07 30.71 8.18
CA LYS A 320 -16.72 31.68 7.29
C LYS A 320 -17.25 31.07 6.01
N ILE A 321 -16.90 29.81 5.76
CA ILE A 321 -17.23 29.09 4.54
C ILE A 321 -18.66 28.59 4.67
N ALA A 322 -19.50 28.91 3.69
CA ALA A 322 -20.91 28.57 3.72
C ALA A 322 -21.19 27.12 3.25
N ASP A 323 -20.42 26.63 2.29
CA ASP A 323 -20.67 25.35 1.63
C ASP A 323 -19.40 24.66 1.11
N GLU A 324 -19.57 23.44 0.60
CA GLU A 324 -18.50 22.63 0.04
C GLU A 324 -17.86 23.27 -1.20
N GLU A 325 -18.58 24.05 -2.00
CA GLU A 325 -18.03 24.68 -3.21
C GLU A 325 -17.01 25.77 -2.80
N GLU A 326 -17.38 26.65 -1.88
CA GLU A 326 -16.48 27.68 -1.34
C GLU A 326 -15.27 27.05 -0.61
N PHE A 327 -15.47 25.90 0.04
CA PHE A 327 -14.36 25.14 0.65
C PHE A 327 -13.35 24.65 -0.40
N ILE A 328 -13.84 24.11 -1.52
CA ILE A 328 -12.99 23.62 -2.61
C ILE A 328 -12.19 24.77 -3.22
N ASP A 329 -12.83 25.90 -3.47
CA ASP A 329 -12.18 27.09 -4.02
C ASP A 329 -11.05 27.56 -3.11
N LEU A 330 -11.29 27.65 -1.79
CA LEU A 330 -10.25 28.02 -0.84
C LEU A 330 -9.05 27.07 -0.88
N VAL A 331 -9.27 25.77 -1.04
CA VAL A 331 -8.18 24.77 -1.11
C VAL A 331 -7.43 24.85 -2.44
N GLN A 332 -8.10 25.16 -3.55
CA GLN A 332 -7.50 25.28 -4.88
C GLN A 332 -6.74 26.61 -5.06
N GLU A 333 -7.33 27.73 -4.66
CA GLU A 333 -6.73 29.06 -4.76
C GLU A 333 -5.52 29.24 -3.84
N SER A 334 -5.55 28.61 -2.66
CA SER A 334 -4.44 28.66 -1.71
C SER A 334 -3.26 27.73 -2.08
N GLY A 335 -3.39 26.98 -3.18
CA GLY A 335 -2.38 26.04 -3.70
C GLY A 335 -1.44 26.59 -4.78
N ILE A 336 -1.62 27.84 -5.22
CA ILE A 336 -0.82 28.49 -6.28
C ILE A 336 0.45 29.15 -5.73
#